data_AF-A0A365YCY9-F1
#
_entry.id   AF-A0A365YCY9-F1
#
_cell.length_a   1.000
_cell.length_b   1.000
_cell.length_c   1.000
_cell.angle_alpha   90.00
_cell.angle_beta   90.00
_cell.angle_gamma   90.00
#
_symmetry.space_group_name_H-M   'P 1'
#
loop_
_entity.id
_entity.type
_entity.pdbx_description
1 polymer ?
#
loop_
_entity_poly.entity_id
_entity_poly.type
_entity_poly.pdbx_seq_one_letter_code
_entity_poly.pdbx_strand_id
1 'polypeptide(L)'
;MVESIIDSLFQLSLSTSSGVQILLFAISALFVVIAALLLAHRNDLGWWALIMAVFSGPIISAMKYDLYALFYGVPLLLLAIFGLWRFSRFELKGKFIRMVTRTQLTVTSVVGLLAGIILLVALHFNVFLFNGSYLSATPEVWAMYVSDAVIFASFVLIARGVRSGWLLLAAGAISYVVVYFLVSPMLGMLGLYVFTALAALYGWYQWRALPAASQPEPTQEEIALEAAAKAALDKLNSADDK
;
A
#
# COMPACT_ATOMS: atom_id res chain seq x y z
N MET A 1 30.35 -2.35 -18.73
CA MET A 1 29.96 -3.63 -18.06
C MET A 1 28.66 -3.46 -17.28
N VAL A 2 28.57 -2.53 -16.31
CA VAL A 2 27.32 -2.27 -15.56
C VAL A 2 26.15 -1.89 -16.46
N GLU A 3 26.37 -0.98 -17.41
CA GLU A 3 25.35 -0.55 -18.39
C GLU A 3 24.79 -1.73 -19.20
N SER A 4 25.67 -2.59 -19.73
CA SER A 4 25.27 -3.81 -20.46
C SER A 4 24.45 -4.80 -19.61
N ILE A 5 24.72 -4.92 -18.30
CA ILE A 5 23.94 -5.77 -17.39
C ILE A 5 22.55 -5.17 -17.18
N ILE A 6 22.46 -3.86 -16.97
CA ILE A 6 21.18 -3.16 -16.77
C ILE A 6 20.35 -3.19 -18.05
N ASP A 7 20.96 -2.92 -19.21
CA ASP A 7 20.28 -2.99 -20.50
C ASP A 7 19.73 -4.41 -20.76
N SER A 8 20.46 -5.45 -20.34
CA SER A 8 19.99 -6.85 -20.46
C SER A 8 18.86 -7.18 -19.48
N LEU A 9 18.93 -6.68 -18.23
CA LEU A 9 17.92 -6.93 -17.20
C LEU A 9 16.60 -6.20 -17.47
N PHE A 10 16.67 -5.01 -18.05
CA PHE A 10 15.49 -4.18 -18.32
C PHE A 10 15.09 -4.17 -19.79
N GLN A 11 15.87 -4.78 -20.69
CA GLN A 11 15.60 -4.84 -22.13
C GLN A 11 15.41 -3.45 -22.77
N LEU A 12 16.13 -2.43 -22.29
CA LEU A 12 16.06 -1.05 -22.79
C LEU A 12 17.43 -0.40 -22.81
N SER A 13 17.61 0.57 -23.73
CA SER A 13 18.77 1.47 -23.69
C SER A 13 18.55 2.55 -22.62
N LEU A 14 19.44 2.57 -21.63
CA LEU A 14 19.47 3.56 -20.55
C LEU A 14 19.60 5.02 -21.02
N SER A 15 20.09 5.24 -22.24
CA SER A 15 20.26 6.58 -22.82
C SER A 15 18.94 7.28 -23.17
N THR A 16 17.82 6.55 -23.16
CA THR A 16 16.51 7.06 -23.56
C THR A 16 15.70 7.61 -22.37
N SER A 17 14.81 8.57 -22.62
CA SER A 17 13.88 9.09 -21.61
C SER A 17 13.05 8.00 -20.95
N SER A 18 12.61 6.99 -21.72
CA SER A 18 11.86 5.83 -21.24
C SER A 18 12.72 4.90 -20.39
N GLY A 19 13.98 4.66 -20.77
CA GLY A 19 14.93 3.88 -19.97
C GLY A 19 15.15 4.49 -18.57
N VAL A 20 15.28 5.81 -18.50
CA VAL A 20 15.41 6.50 -17.21
C VAL A 20 14.14 6.40 -16.36
N GLN A 21 12.94 6.54 -16.94
CA GLN A 21 11.67 6.34 -16.21
C GLN A 21 11.60 4.94 -15.60
N ILE A 22 11.93 3.92 -16.40
CA ILE A 22 11.90 2.52 -15.95
C ILE A 22 12.88 2.31 -14.81
N LEU A 23 14.08 2.89 -14.88
CA LEU A 23 15.04 2.80 -13.79
C LEU A 23 14.55 3.48 -12.51
N LEU A 24 13.87 4.63 -12.61
CA LEU A 24 13.23 5.29 -11.47
C LEU A 24 12.14 4.42 -10.85
N PHE A 25 11.32 3.76 -11.66
CA PHE A 25 10.35 2.78 -11.17
C PHE A 25 11.01 1.54 -10.56
N ALA A 26 12.13 1.07 -11.09
CA ALA A 26 12.89 -0.04 -10.52
C ALA A 26 13.49 0.32 -9.15
N ILE A 27 14.06 1.52 -9.02
CA ILE A 27 14.55 2.05 -7.73
C ILE A 27 13.39 2.17 -6.74
N SER A 28 12.24 2.66 -7.19
CA SER A 28 11.02 2.74 -6.39
C SER A 28 10.61 1.35 -5.87
N ALA A 29 10.48 0.37 -6.75
CA ALA A 29 10.11 -1.00 -6.39
C ALA A 29 11.15 -1.65 -5.46
N LEU A 30 12.45 -1.39 -5.65
CA LEU A 30 13.49 -1.83 -4.72
C LEU A 30 13.29 -1.24 -3.31
N PHE A 31 12.97 0.05 -3.21
CA PHE A 31 12.65 0.65 -1.92
C PHE A 31 11.35 0.09 -1.31
N VAL A 32 10.36 -0.31 -2.10
CA VAL A 32 9.17 -1.04 -1.62
C VAL A 32 9.57 -2.40 -1.02
N VAL A 33 10.48 -3.15 -1.67
CA VAL A 33 11.03 -4.40 -1.10
C VAL A 33 11.70 -4.15 0.24
N ILE A 34 12.59 -3.15 0.30
CA ILE A 34 13.30 -2.78 1.52
C ILE A 34 12.32 -2.35 2.62
N ALA A 35 11.31 -1.55 2.27
CA ALA A 35 10.24 -1.14 3.17
C ALA A 35 9.52 -2.36 3.76
N ALA A 36 9.09 -3.31 2.91
CA ALA A 36 8.42 -4.52 3.35
C ALA A 36 9.29 -5.36 4.30
N LEU A 37 10.58 -5.56 3.99
CA LEU A 37 11.51 -6.32 4.84
C LEU A 37 11.75 -5.67 6.21
N LEU A 38 11.88 -4.34 6.24
CA LEU A 38 12.06 -3.59 7.49
C LEU A 38 10.77 -3.58 8.32
N LEU A 39 9.61 -3.36 7.68
CA LEU A 39 8.32 -3.36 8.36
C LEU A 39 7.91 -4.75 8.86
N ALA A 40 8.35 -5.84 8.21
CA ALA A 40 8.18 -7.20 8.71
C ALA A 40 8.78 -7.35 10.12
N HIS A 41 9.89 -6.65 10.39
CA HIS A 41 10.54 -6.59 11.70
C HIS A 41 10.02 -5.48 12.62
N ARG A 42 9.00 -4.72 12.17
CA ARG A 42 8.42 -3.53 12.84
C ARG A 42 9.41 -2.38 12.94
N ASN A 43 10.32 -2.27 11.98
CA ASN A 43 11.33 -1.21 11.94
C ASN A 43 10.77 0.04 11.22
N ASP A 44 10.79 1.18 11.90
CA ASP A 44 10.32 2.48 11.37
C ASP A 44 11.04 2.93 10.11
N LEU A 45 12.30 2.52 9.92
CA LEU A 45 13.05 2.80 8.70
C LEU A 45 12.37 2.25 7.45
N GLY A 46 11.47 1.27 7.60
CA GLY A 46 10.66 0.80 6.48
C GLY A 46 9.70 1.86 5.93
N TRP A 47 9.17 2.76 6.77
CA TRP A 47 8.37 3.89 6.29
C TRP A 47 9.22 4.95 5.57
N TRP A 48 10.45 5.16 6.05
CA TRP A 48 11.40 6.02 5.33
C TRP A 48 11.78 5.43 3.97
N ALA A 49 12.01 4.12 3.90
CA ALA A 49 12.21 3.43 2.63
C ALA A 49 10.98 3.60 1.71
N LEU A 50 9.76 3.50 2.24
CA LEU A 50 8.54 3.72 1.45
C LEU A 50 8.42 5.18 0.95
N ILE A 51 8.80 6.16 1.75
CA ILE A 51 8.89 7.56 1.32
C ILE A 51 9.89 7.69 0.17
N MET A 52 11.08 7.09 0.29
CA MET A 52 12.09 7.08 -0.78
C MET A 52 11.59 6.35 -2.04
N ALA A 53 10.75 5.31 -1.88
CA ALA A 53 10.11 4.64 -3.01
C ALA A 53 9.22 5.60 -3.79
N VAL A 54 8.34 6.34 -3.10
CA VAL A 54 7.45 7.31 -3.74
C VAL A 54 8.23 8.47 -4.35
N PHE A 55 9.28 8.94 -3.68
CA PHE A 55 10.13 10.01 -4.22
C PHE A 55 10.85 9.57 -5.50
N SER A 56 11.53 8.43 -5.46
CA SER A 56 12.35 7.96 -6.58
C SER A 56 11.55 7.63 -7.83
N GLY A 57 10.36 7.03 -7.69
CA GLY A 57 9.50 6.71 -8.83
C GLY A 57 8.49 7.83 -9.12
N PRO A 58 7.31 7.83 -8.48
CA PRO A 58 6.22 8.76 -8.76
C PRO A 58 6.60 10.25 -8.79
N ILE A 59 7.30 10.76 -7.77
CA ILE A 59 7.56 12.21 -7.65
C ILE A 59 8.58 12.69 -8.68
N ILE A 60 9.76 12.04 -8.76
CA ILE A 60 10.79 12.45 -9.73
C ILE A 60 10.29 12.24 -11.16
N SER A 61 9.55 11.15 -11.42
CA SER A 61 8.97 10.92 -12.75
C SER A 61 7.97 12.01 -13.12
N ALA A 62 7.10 12.40 -12.19
CA ALA A 62 6.17 13.51 -12.42
C ALA A 62 6.90 14.83 -12.68
N MET A 63 7.87 15.18 -11.83
CA MET A 63 8.65 16.42 -11.98
C MET A 63 9.41 16.50 -13.30
N LYS A 64 9.86 15.36 -13.85
CA LYS A 64 10.68 15.32 -15.06
C LYS A 64 9.87 15.16 -16.35
N TYR A 65 8.73 14.48 -16.31
CA TYR A 65 8.03 14.03 -17.52
C TYR A 65 6.57 14.48 -17.62
N ASP A 66 5.86 14.61 -16.50
CA ASP A 66 4.48 15.09 -16.47
C ASP A 66 4.11 15.61 -15.07
N LEU A 67 4.07 16.94 -14.91
CA LEU A 67 3.74 17.56 -13.63
C LEU A 67 2.35 17.17 -13.13
N TYR A 68 1.41 16.84 -14.03
CA TYR A 68 0.08 16.42 -13.61
C TYR A 68 0.11 15.05 -12.90
N ALA A 69 1.12 14.21 -13.14
CA ALA A 69 1.29 12.95 -12.39
C ALA A 69 1.57 13.19 -10.88
N LEU A 70 1.85 14.43 -10.45
CA LEU A 70 1.88 14.77 -9.02
C LEU A 70 0.54 14.58 -8.32
N PHE A 71 -0.59 14.63 -9.04
CA PHE A 71 -1.90 14.29 -8.49
C PHE A 71 -1.96 12.85 -7.97
N TYR A 72 -1.13 11.95 -8.50
CA TYR A 72 -0.94 10.61 -7.97
C TYR A 72 0.21 10.54 -6.94
N GLY A 73 1.36 11.13 -7.26
CA GLY A 73 2.56 11.05 -6.43
C GLY A 73 2.41 11.67 -5.04
N VAL A 74 1.72 12.80 -4.92
CA VAL A 74 1.53 13.49 -3.63
C VAL A 74 0.64 12.67 -2.67
N PRO A 75 -0.53 12.15 -3.08
CA PRO A 75 -1.32 11.24 -2.25
C PRO A 75 -0.55 9.98 -1.81
N LEU A 76 0.28 9.39 -2.67
CA LEU A 76 1.13 8.27 -2.26
C LEU A 76 2.14 8.67 -1.18
N LEU A 77 2.72 9.87 -1.29
CA LEU A 77 3.66 10.37 -0.28
C LEU A 77 2.95 10.57 1.06
N LEU A 78 1.73 11.13 1.04
CA LEU A 78 0.89 11.29 2.23
C LEU A 78 0.56 9.93 2.87
N LEU A 79 0.34 8.89 2.08
CA LEU A 79 0.12 7.53 2.59
C LEU A 79 1.35 7.01 3.34
N ALA A 80 2.54 7.17 2.77
CA ALA A 80 3.78 6.76 3.43
C ALA A 80 4.05 7.56 4.72
N ILE A 81 3.78 8.87 4.70
CA ILE A 81 3.86 9.74 5.88
C ILE A 81 2.83 9.32 6.95
N PHE A 82 1.60 9.00 6.55
CA PHE A 82 0.58 8.47 7.44
C PHE A 82 1.04 7.18 8.12
N GLY A 83 1.68 6.28 7.37
CA GLY A 83 2.26 5.06 7.90
C GLY A 83 3.30 5.34 8.98
N LEU A 84 4.25 6.24 8.69
CA LEU A 84 5.27 6.69 9.65
C LEU A 84 4.64 7.31 10.91
N TRP A 85 3.68 8.22 10.72
CA TRP A 85 2.96 8.88 11.81
C TRP A 85 2.19 7.87 12.67
N ARG A 86 1.52 6.89 12.04
CA ARG A 86 0.74 5.89 12.77
C ARG A 86 1.65 4.94 13.55
N PHE A 87 2.80 4.58 12.98
CA PHE A 87 3.78 3.73 13.64
C PHE A 87 4.50 4.42 14.79
N SER A 88 4.74 5.73 14.66
CA SER A 88 5.43 6.51 15.72
C SER A 88 4.65 6.58 17.03
N ARG A 89 3.33 6.30 16.99
CA ARG A 89 2.47 6.18 18.18
C ARG A 89 2.71 4.92 19.01
N PHE A 90 3.35 3.90 18.45
CA PHE A 90 3.72 2.70 19.21
C PHE A 90 5.00 2.94 20.00
N GLU A 91 5.16 2.25 21.13
CA GLU A 91 6.37 2.35 21.95
C GLU A 91 7.59 1.79 21.20
N LEU A 92 8.74 2.45 21.40
CA LEU A 92 10.02 1.99 20.86
C LEU A 92 10.58 0.83 21.69
N LYS A 93 11.04 -0.20 21.00
CA LYS A 93 11.88 -1.26 21.54
C LYS A 93 13.27 -1.16 20.91
N GLY A 94 14.19 -0.48 21.58
CA GLY A 94 15.53 -0.20 21.04
C GLY A 94 15.54 1.03 20.13
N LYS A 95 16.31 1.00 19.03
CA LYS A 95 16.55 2.20 18.19
C LYS A 95 15.41 2.52 17.22
N PHE A 96 14.96 1.53 16.44
CA PHE A 96 13.99 1.75 15.35
C PHE A 96 12.82 0.75 15.34
N ILE A 97 12.80 -0.22 16.25
CA ILE A 97 11.75 -1.25 16.29
C ILE A 97 10.60 -0.75 17.15
N ARG A 98 9.36 -0.97 16.71
CA ARG A 98 8.14 -0.59 17.44
C ARG A 98 7.42 -1.81 18.01
N MET A 99 6.75 -1.62 19.14
CA MET A 99 5.85 -2.59 19.76
C MET A 99 4.45 -2.51 19.12
N VAL A 100 4.38 -2.90 17.85
CA VAL A 100 3.12 -2.92 17.08
C VAL A 100 2.18 -3.97 17.66
N THR A 101 0.92 -3.57 17.84
CA THR A 101 -0.16 -4.48 18.25
C THR A 101 -0.94 -4.96 17.03
N ARG A 102 -1.51 -6.16 17.14
CA ARG A 102 -2.37 -6.76 16.13
C ARG A 102 -3.76 -6.15 16.22
N THR A 103 -4.21 -5.58 15.11
CA THR A 103 -5.58 -5.09 14.95
C THR A 103 -6.36 -6.05 14.05
N GLN A 104 -7.64 -6.26 14.36
CA GLN A 104 -8.53 -7.04 13.51
C GLN A 104 -8.97 -6.25 12.27
N LEU A 105 -9.27 -6.96 11.19
CA LEU A 105 -9.84 -6.34 10.00
C LEU A 105 -11.32 -6.05 10.24
N THR A 106 -11.71 -4.78 10.22
CA THR A 106 -13.11 -4.34 10.36
C THR A 106 -13.75 -4.08 9.01
N VAL A 107 -15.08 -4.15 8.93
CA VAL A 107 -15.84 -3.80 7.71
C VAL A 107 -15.53 -2.38 7.26
N THR A 108 -15.44 -1.42 8.18
CA THR A 108 -15.05 -0.04 7.89
C THR A 108 -13.66 0.06 7.27
N SER A 109 -12.73 -0.79 7.69
CA SER A 109 -11.38 -0.85 7.10
C SER A 109 -11.39 -1.43 5.71
N VAL A 110 -12.27 -2.40 5.43
CA VAL A 110 -12.45 -2.96 4.08
C VAL A 110 -13.07 -1.94 3.13
N VAL A 111 -14.14 -1.27 3.56
CA VAL A 111 -14.79 -0.22 2.76
C VAL A 111 -13.83 0.94 2.48
N GLY A 112 -13.11 1.41 3.51
CA GLY A 112 -12.10 2.45 3.36
C GLY A 112 -10.94 2.03 2.44
N LEU A 113 -10.51 0.77 2.52
CA LEU A 113 -9.49 0.22 1.62
C LEU A 113 -9.97 0.22 0.16
N LEU A 114 -11.19 -0.27 -0.10
CA LEU A 114 -11.74 -0.30 -1.46
C LEU A 114 -11.89 1.10 -2.03
N ALA A 115 -12.42 2.05 -1.24
CA ALA A 115 -12.50 3.45 -1.63
C ALA A 115 -11.11 4.04 -1.92
N GLY A 116 -10.11 3.72 -1.08
CA GLY A 116 -8.72 4.13 -1.28
C GLY A 116 -8.10 3.56 -2.57
N ILE A 117 -8.33 2.28 -2.87
CA ILE A 117 -7.85 1.66 -4.12
C ILE A 117 -8.51 2.33 -5.32
N ILE A 118 -9.84 2.50 -5.32
CA ILE A 118 -10.56 3.17 -6.41
C ILE A 118 -10.03 4.59 -6.63
N LEU A 119 -9.81 5.34 -5.54
CA LEU A 119 -9.26 6.68 -5.59
C LEU A 119 -7.84 6.68 -6.19
N LEU A 120 -6.96 5.80 -5.74
CA LEU A 120 -5.58 5.71 -6.26
C LEU A 120 -5.56 5.33 -7.74
N VAL A 121 -6.41 4.40 -8.16
CA VAL A 121 -6.56 4.05 -9.59
C VAL A 121 -7.07 5.25 -10.40
N ALA A 122 -8.06 5.97 -9.90
CA ALA A 122 -8.58 7.16 -10.57
C ALA A 122 -7.50 8.26 -10.70
N LEU A 123 -6.68 8.44 -9.67
CA LEU A 123 -5.57 9.40 -9.67
C LEU A 123 -4.46 9.02 -10.65
N HIS A 124 -4.21 7.72 -10.87
CA HIS A 124 -3.31 7.23 -11.93
C HIS A 124 -3.73 7.70 -13.31
N PHE A 125 -5.04 7.71 -13.61
CA PHE A 125 -5.56 8.21 -14.88
C PHE A 125 -5.48 9.73 -15.02
N ASN A 126 -5.38 10.48 -13.92
CA ASN A 126 -5.07 11.91 -13.94
C ASN A 126 -6.01 12.70 -14.91
N VAL A 127 -5.48 13.49 -15.85
CA VAL A 127 -6.26 14.28 -16.82
C VAL A 127 -7.15 13.38 -17.69
N PHE A 128 -6.75 12.12 -17.94
CA PHE A 128 -7.53 11.16 -18.71
C PHE A 128 -8.82 10.71 -18.01
N LEU A 129 -8.93 10.93 -16.71
CA LEU A 129 -10.16 10.70 -15.97
C LEU A 129 -11.25 11.70 -16.39
N PHE A 130 -10.88 12.98 -16.58
CA PHE A 130 -11.83 14.07 -16.81
C PHE A 130 -12.31 14.18 -18.26
N ASN A 131 -11.54 13.67 -19.22
CA ASN A 131 -11.90 13.68 -20.64
C ASN A 131 -12.50 12.35 -21.13
N GLY A 132 -12.71 11.37 -20.23
CA GLY A 132 -13.28 10.06 -20.56
C GLY A 132 -12.34 9.10 -21.29
N SER A 133 -11.11 9.51 -21.62
CA SER A 133 -10.15 8.66 -22.34
C SER A 133 -9.69 7.45 -21.53
N TYR A 134 -9.83 7.46 -20.21
CA TYR A 134 -9.51 6.30 -19.36
C TYR A 134 -10.26 5.01 -19.76
N LEU A 135 -11.45 5.13 -20.37
CA LEU A 135 -12.23 3.98 -20.86
C LEU A 135 -11.58 3.29 -22.07
N SER A 136 -10.66 3.96 -22.76
CA SER A 136 -9.89 3.38 -23.87
C SER A 136 -8.59 2.70 -23.43
N ALA A 137 -8.26 2.75 -22.13
CA ALA A 137 -7.07 2.09 -21.61
C ALA A 137 -7.18 0.57 -21.72
N THR A 138 -6.08 -0.08 -22.09
CA THR A 138 -6.06 -1.53 -22.27
C THR A 138 -6.20 -2.26 -20.93
N PRO A 139 -6.67 -3.52 -20.91
CA PRO A 139 -6.79 -4.30 -19.69
C PRO A 139 -5.49 -4.40 -18.89
N GLU A 140 -4.34 -4.40 -19.56
CA GLU A 140 -3.02 -4.46 -18.95
C GLU A 140 -2.70 -3.17 -18.18
N VAL A 141 -3.05 -2.00 -18.74
CA VAL A 141 -2.89 -0.70 -18.05
C VAL A 141 -3.75 -0.65 -16.80
N TRP A 142 -5.01 -1.07 -16.90
CA TRP A 142 -5.90 -1.20 -15.76
C TRP A 142 -5.32 -2.13 -14.69
N ALA A 143 -4.85 -3.31 -15.08
CA ALA A 143 -4.25 -4.28 -14.16
C ALA A 143 -3.02 -3.72 -13.46
N MET A 144 -2.15 -2.98 -14.16
CA MET A 144 -0.99 -2.31 -13.55
C MET A 144 -1.42 -1.25 -12.54
N TYR A 145 -2.33 -0.35 -12.88
CA TYR A 145 -2.78 0.72 -11.97
C TYR A 145 -3.50 0.18 -10.74
N VAL A 146 -4.32 -0.86 -10.91
CA VAL A 146 -4.96 -1.57 -9.79
C VAL A 146 -3.90 -2.25 -8.93
N SER A 147 -2.91 -2.93 -9.52
CA SER A 147 -1.85 -3.60 -8.78
C SER A 147 -1.02 -2.61 -7.95
N ASP A 148 -0.69 -1.44 -8.52
CA ASP A 148 0.03 -0.37 -7.81
C ASP A 148 -0.78 0.18 -6.65
N ALA A 149 -2.04 0.51 -6.91
CA ALA A 149 -2.97 1.01 -5.88
C ALA A 149 -3.13 -0.02 -4.75
N VAL A 150 -3.22 -1.31 -5.07
CA VAL A 150 -3.29 -2.40 -4.10
C VAL A 150 -2.01 -2.48 -3.26
N ILE A 151 -0.83 -2.40 -3.89
CA ILE A 151 0.46 -2.38 -3.19
C ILE A 151 0.50 -1.22 -2.19
N PHE A 152 0.23 0.01 -2.62
CA PHE A 152 0.32 1.17 -1.72
C PHE A 152 -0.78 1.18 -0.67
N ALA A 153 -2.02 0.85 -1.03
CA ALA A 153 -3.13 0.78 -0.09
C ALA A 153 -2.92 -0.31 0.98
N SER A 154 -2.22 -1.40 0.66
CA SER A 154 -1.86 -2.43 1.64
C SER A 154 -1.04 -1.89 2.81
N PHE A 155 -0.20 -0.88 2.57
CA PHE A 155 0.59 -0.24 3.62
C PHE A 155 -0.28 0.52 4.63
N VAL A 156 -1.49 0.97 4.26
CA VAL A 156 -2.44 1.56 5.22
C VAL A 156 -2.89 0.51 6.24
N LEU A 157 -3.15 -0.72 5.80
CA LEU A 157 -3.49 -1.83 6.69
C LEU A 157 -2.30 -2.22 7.57
N ILE A 158 -1.11 -2.30 6.98
CA ILE A 158 0.14 -2.60 7.71
C ILE A 158 0.39 -1.53 8.78
N ALA A 159 0.24 -0.24 8.46
CA ALA A 159 0.36 0.87 9.39
C ALA A 159 -0.59 0.73 10.60
N ARG A 160 -1.78 0.19 10.38
CA ARG A 160 -2.79 -0.05 11.42
C ARG A 160 -2.58 -1.34 12.21
N GLY A 161 -1.52 -2.10 11.95
CA GLY A 161 -1.27 -3.39 12.63
C GLY A 161 -2.13 -4.54 12.11
N VAL A 162 -2.76 -4.38 10.94
CA VAL A 162 -3.64 -5.39 10.35
C VAL A 162 -2.82 -6.40 9.54
N ARG A 163 -2.70 -7.62 10.07
CA ARG A 163 -1.87 -8.68 9.49
C ARG A 163 -2.26 -9.05 8.05
N SER A 164 -3.55 -9.02 7.69
CA SER A 164 -4.00 -9.34 6.33
C SER A 164 -3.55 -8.33 5.29
N GLY A 165 -3.12 -7.12 5.68
CA GLY A 165 -2.51 -6.14 4.77
C GLY A 165 -1.29 -6.71 4.03
N TRP A 166 -0.52 -7.58 4.67
CA TRP A 166 0.61 -8.26 4.04
C TRP A 166 0.20 -9.21 2.90
N LEU A 167 -0.96 -9.87 3.01
CA LEU A 167 -1.46 -10.72 1.92
C LEU A 167 -1.93 -9.88 0.74
N LEU A 168 -2.50 -8.71 1.03
CA LEU A 168 -2.89 -7.76 0.00
C LEU A 168 -1.66 -7.20 -0.75
N LEU A 169 -0.58 -6.89 -0.02
CA LEU A 169 0.69 -6.50 -0.62
C LEU A 169 1.23 -7.61 -1.54
N ALA A 170 1.21 -8.86 -1.07
CA ALA A 170 1.63 -10.00 -1.87
C ALA A 170 0.77 -10.17 -3.12
N ALA A 171 -0.56 -10.02 -3.01
CA ALA A 171 -1.47 -10.12 -4.13
C ALA A 171 -1.18 -9.05 -5.19
N GLY A 172 -1.02 -7.78 -4.80
CA GLY A 172 -0.68 -6.70 -5.74
C GLY A 172 0.67 -6.94 -6.44
N ALA A 173 1.68 -7.42 -5.71
CA ALA A 173 2.97 -7.76 -6.29
C ALA A 173 2.89 -8.95 -7.27
N ILE A 174 2.14 -9.99 -6.94
CA ILE A 174 1.92 -11.15 -7.83
C ILE A 174 1.16 -10.72 -9.10
N SER A 175 0.15 -9.85 -8.97
CA SER A 175 -0.55 -9.30 -10.13
C SER A 175 0.40 -8.55 -11.07
N TYR A 176 1.34 -7.77 -10.53
CA TYR A 176 2.40 -7.15 -11.35
C TYR A 176 3.31 -8.16 -12.03
N VAL A 177 3.72 -9.24 -11.34
CA VAL A 177 4.52 -10.31 -11.94
C VAL A 177 3.79 -10.91 -13.14
N VAL A 178 2.49 -11.20 -13.01
CA VAL A 178 1.67 -11.75 -14.10
C VAL A 178 1.61 -10.77 -15.28
N VAL A 179 1.33 -9.49 -15.03
CA VAL A 179 1.23 -8.50 -16.11
C VAL A 179 2.56 -8.31 -16.83
N TYR A 180 3.67 -8.12 -16.11
CA TYR A 180 4.98 -7.99 -16.74
C TYR A 180 5.38 -9.24 -17.51
N PHE A 181 5.05 -10.43 -16.99
CA PHE A 181 5.36 -11.68 -17.68
C PHE A 181 4.60 -11.83 -19.01
N LEU A 182 3.35 -11.35 -19.07
CA LEU A 182 2.52 -11.43 -20.28
C LEU A 182 2.82 -10.34 -21.31
N VAL A 183 3.16 -9.13 -20.87
CA VAL A 183 3.34 -7.97 -21.77
C VAL A 183 4.77 -7.83 -22.26
N SER A 184 5.73 -7.78 -21.34
CA SER A 184 7.14 -7.57 -21.64
C SER A 184 7.98 -8.00 -20.43
N PRO A 185 8.61 -9.20 -20.46
CA PRO A 185 9.26 -9.80 -19.31
C PRO A 185 10.60 -9.12 -19.01
N MET A 186 10.53 -7.92 -18.43
CA MET A 186 11.67 -7.18 -17.93
C MET A 186 12.14 -7.85 -16.63
N LEU A 187 13.17 -8.68 -16.73
CA LEU A 187 13.66 -9.52 -15.63
C LEU A 187 13.98 -8.71 -14.36
N GLY A 188 14.50 -7.49 -14.51
CA GLY A 188 14.74 -6.57 -13.40
C GLY A 188 13.46 -6.23 -12.62
N MET A 189 12.40 -5.80 -13.31
CA MET A 189 11.12 -5.47 -12.68
C MET A 189 10.43 -6.73 -12.13
N LEU A 190 10.43 -7.83 -12.88
CA LEU A 190 9.89 -9.11 -12.44
C LEU A 190 10.54 -9.56 -11.13
N GLY A 191 11.88 -9.52 -11.04
CA GLY A 191 12.61 -9.86 -9.83
C GLY A 191 12.19 -9.00 -8.63
N LEU A 192 12.05 -7.69 -8.81
CA LEU A 192 11.65 -6.77 -7.74
C LEU A 192 10.25 -7.07 -7.20
N TYR A 193 9.28 -7.36 -8.07
CA TYR A 193 7.93 -7.74 -7.63
C TYR A 193 7.87 -9.15 -7.02
N VAL A 194 8.65 -10.10 -7.51
CA VAL A 194 8.81 -11.41 -6.84
C VAL A 194 9.37 -11.22 -5.43
N PHE A 195 10.43 -10.43 -5.26
CA PHE A 195 10.99 -10.13 -3.94
C PHE A 195 10.01 -9.36 -3.05
N THR A 196 9.18 -8.48 -3.62
CA THR A 196 8.11 -7.79 -2.88
C THR A 196 7.08 -8.78 -2.35
N ALA A 197 6.62 -9.72 -3.19
CA ALA A 197 5.69 -10.76 -2.80
C ALA A 197 6.27 -11.66 -1.69
N LEU A 198 7.53 -12.08 -1.82
CA LEU A 198 8.22 -12.89 -0.81
C LEU A 198 8.39 -12.12 0.51
N ALA A 199 8.82 -10.86 0.44
CA ALA A 199 8.95 -10.00 1.63
C ALA A 199 7.60 -9.79 2.31
N ALA A 200 6.53 -9.66 1.54
CA ALA A 200 5.18 -9.52 2.06
C ALA A 200 4.68 -10.78 2.77
N LEU A 201 4.88 -11.97 2.17
CA LEU A 201 4.56 -13.26 2.80
C LEU A 201 5.40 -13.49 4.07
N TYR A 202 6.67 -13.07 4.06
CA TYR A 202 7.52 -13.09 5.23
C TYR A 202 6.99 -12.15 6.34
N GLY A 203 6.59 -10.92 5.99
CA GLY A 203 5.95 -9.99 6.92
C GLY A 203 4.66 -10.55 7.52
N TRP A 204 3.81 -11.17 6.69
CA TRP A 204 2.62 -11.87 7.15
C TRP A 204 2.94 -12.98 8.16
N TYR A 205 3.99 -13.76 7.91
CA TYR A 205 4.43 -14.81 8.82
C TYR A 205 4.97 -14.23 10.14
N GLN A 206 5.84 -13.22 10.09
CA GLN A 206 6.43 -12.60 11.28
C GLN A 206 5.39 -11.94 12.19
N TRP A 207 4.32 -11.41 11.61
CA TRP A 207 3.26 -10.73 12.37
C TRP A 207 2.25 -11.69 13.01
N ARG A 208 2.45 -13.02 12.94
CA ARG A 208 1.56 -14.01 13.57
C ARG A 208 1.50 -13.91 15.10
N ALA A 209 2.60 -13.49 15.72
CA ALA A 209 2.79 -13.46 17.17
C ALA A 209 2.70 -12.03 17.76
N LEU A 210 2.11 -11.09 17.04
CA LEU A 210 1.89 -9.75 17.57
C LEU A 210 0.87 -9.79 18.72
N PRO A 211 1.12 -9.06 19.83
CA PRO A 211 0.16 -8.93 20.91
C PRO A 211 -1.11 -8.27 20.39
N ALA A 212 -2.28 -8.76 20.80
CA ALA A 212 -3.55 -8.11 20.46
C ALA A 212 -3.58 -6.68 21.01
N ALA A 213 -4.15 -5.74 20.26
CA ALA A 213 -4.44 -4.43 20.81
C ALA A 213 -5.41 -4.60 21.99
N SER A 214 -5.04 -4.09 23.17
CA SER A 214 -5.97 -3.94 24.29
C SER A 214 -7.12 -3.06 23.80
N GLN A 215 -8.35 -3.56 23.92
CA GLN A 215 -9.52 -2.71 23.69
C GLN A 215 -9.46 -1.58 24.72
N PRO A 216 -9.60 -0.30 24.32
CA PRO A 216 -9.81 0.75 25.29
C PRO A 216 -11.03 0.37 26.13
N GLU A 217 -10.92 0.47 27.46
CA GLU A 217 -12.08 0.25 28.32
C GLU A 217 -13.19 1.19 27.85
N PRO A 218 -14.41 0.69 27.60
CA PRO A 218 -15.50 1.52 27.11
C PRO A 218 -15.71 2.66 28.09
N THR A 219 -15.75 3.88 27.58
CA THR A 219 -15.97 5.06 28.42
C THR A 219 -17.35 4.97 29.08
N GLN A 220 -17.53 5.57 30.27
CA GLN A 220 -18.82 5.53 30.97
C GLN A 220 -19.97 6.07 30.10
N GLU A 221 -19.69 7.00 29.19
CA GLU A 221 -20.64 7.51 28.19
C GLU A 221 -21.04 6.45 27.16
N GLU A 222 -20.11 5.67 26.62
CA GLU A 222 -20.41 4.59 25.68
C GLU A 222 -21.21 3.46 26.33
N ILE A 223 -20.90 3.13 27.59
CA ILE A 223 -21.67 2.15 28.39
C ILE A 223 -23.10 2.67 28.60
N ALA A 224 -23.26 3.96 28.91
CA ALA A 224 -24.57 4.58 29.06
C ALA A 224 -25.35 4.62 27.74
N LEU A 225 -24.67 4.86 26.61
CA LEU A 225 -25.28 4.88 25.27
C LEU A 225 -25.72 3.48 24.84
N GLU A 226 -24.91 2.45 25.06
CA GLU A 226 -25.29 1.06 24.78
C GLU A 226 -26.45 0.60 25.67
N ALA A 227 -26.44 0.96 26.95
CA ALA A 227 -27.55 0.67 27.87
C ALA A 227 -28.85 1.37 27.42
N ALA A 228 -28.77 2.64 27.00
CA ALA A 228 -29.91 3.38 26.47
C ALA A 228 -30.42 2.81 25.14
N ALA A 229 -29.52 2.44 24.23
CA ALA A 229 -29.87 1.81 22.96
C ALA A 229 -30.56 0.46 23.18
N LYS A 230 -30.06 -0.35 24.11
CA LYS A 230 -30.67 -1.63 24.47
C LYS A 230 -32.05 -1.46 25.13
N ALA A 231 -32.19 -0.51 26.04
CA ALA A 231 -33.48 -0.18 26.65
C ALA A 231 -34.51 0.36 25.64
N ALA A 232 -34.07 1.10 24.63
CA ALA A 232 -34.93 1.54 23.54
C ALA A 232 -35.37 0.39 22.63
N LEU A 233 -34.45 -0.54 22.33
CA LEU A 233 -34.74 -1.74 21.55
C LEU A 233 -35.73 -2.67 22.26
N ASP A 234 -35.56 -2.88 23.56
CA ASP A 234 -36.46 -3.70 24.38
C ASP A 234 -37.86 -3.08 24.46
N LYS A 235 -37.96 -1.75 24.55
CA LYS A 235 -39.25 -1.05 24.50
C LYS A 235 -39.95 -1.24 23.15
N LEU A 236 -39.21 -1.17 22.04
CA LEU A 236 -39.76 -1.42 20.70
C LEU A 236 -40.26 -2.86 20.56
N ASN A 237 -39.47 -3.84 21.00
CA ASN A 237 -39.88 -5.25 20.95
C ASN A 237 -41.09 -5.54 21.84
N SER A 238 -41.20 -4.88 22.99
CA SER A 238 -42.38 -5.02 23.88
C SER A 238 -43.65 -4.32 23.36
N ALA A 239 -43.52 -3.43 22.39
CA ALA A 239 -44.64 -2.72 21.77
C ALA A 239 -45.24 -3.51 20.58
N ASP A 240 -44.44 -4.36 19.93
CA ASP A 240 -44.88 -5.23 18.82
C ASP A 240 -45.58 -6.53 19.30
N ASP A 241 -45.49 -6.88 20.58
CA ASP A 241 -46.11 -8.08 21.19
C ASP A 241 -47.57 -7.86 21.69
N LYS A 242 -48.26 -6.81 21.22
CA LYS A 242 -49.68 -6.52 21.52
C LYS A 242 -50.54 -6.40 20.26
#